data_AF-A0A098B0Y6-F1
#
_entry.id   AF-A0A098B0Y6-F1
#
_cell.length_a   1.000
_cell.length_b   1.000
_cell.length_c   1.000
_cell.angle_alpha   90.00
_cell.angle_beta   90.00
_cell.angle_gamma   90.00
#
_symmetry.space_group_name_H-M   'P 1'
#
loop_
_entity.id
_entity.type
_entity.pdbx_description
1 polymer ?
#
loop_
_entity_poly.entity_id
_entity_poly.type
_entity_poly.pdbx_seq_one_letter_code
_entity_poly.pdbx_strand_id
1 'polypeptide(L)'
;MTISELMEKLHKASPEGIKLVEKAYSFAEEAHRGQLRNSGEEYIQHPLEVAKILLELEMDEATIAAAFLHDVVEDTHYTNEDIEREFGSQVAILVDGVTKLGRIEYKSKEELQVENLRKMFLAMAKDIRVILIKLADRLHNMRTLKFHSEKKQKEIALETLEIFAPLANRLGIFRIKWELEDLSFRYLKPQEYYDLSEGIALKRAEREVQINEVISQLSKRLAEVGIKADISGRPKHFYSIYRKMINQHRELSEIYDLTAVRVIVDSVNDCYGALGIIHTMWKPLPGRFKDYIAMPKPNMYQSLHTTLVGAHGEPFEIQIRTWEMHRTAEYGIAAHWKYKEGAGKPVGGNFEQKLSWLRQMLEWQHDSPDAGEFMESLKIDLFADTVFVFTPKGDVVELPAGSCPVDFAYRVHTDVGHRCVGAKINSRIVPLETKLANGDIVEILTSKQSNGPSRDWLSFVKTSQAKNRIRGWFKKEKREENIVRGREGIEREVRKLGLDPAQVLKSDLLLKIGKSYNPVFDS
;
A
#
# COMPACT_ATOMS: atom_id res chain seq x y z
N MET A 1 7.73 27.16 -4.35
CA MET A 1 7.36 27.34 -5.78
C MET A 1 6.22 28.32 -5.75
N THR A 2 6.27 29.40 -6.53
CA THR A 2 5.17 30.38 -6.54
C THR A 2 3.98 29.84 -7.33
N ILE A 3 2.79 30.41 -7.13
CA ILE A 3 1.63 30.05 -7.96
C ILE A 3 1.93 30.28 -9.45
N SER A 4 2.59 31.37 -9.81
CA SER A 4 2.94 31.69 -11.20
C SER A 4 3.80 30.58 -11.83
N GLU A 5 4.76 30.02 -11.09
CA GLU A 5 5.55 28.86 -11.53
C GLU A 5 4.71 27.59 -11.67
N LEU A 6 3.72 27.39 -10.80
CA LEU A 6 2.76 26.28 -10.89
C LEU A 6 1.93 26.39 -12.16
N MET A 7 1.39 27.58 -12.43
CA MET A 7 0.55 27.84 -13.59
C MET A 7 1.33 27.78 -14.89
N GLU A 8 2.60 28.22 -14.92
CA GLU A 8 3.45 28.08 -16.10
C GLU A 8 3.74 26.60 -16.44
N LYS A 9 3.99 25.78 -15.43
CA LYS A 9 4.16 24.32 -15.60
C LYS A 9 2.86 23.66 -16.05
N LEU A 10 1.73 24.05 -15.47
CA LEU A 10 0.41 23.56 -15.85
C LEU A 10 0.08 23.96 -17.30
N HIS A 11 0.39 25.21 -17.69
CA HIS A 11 0.17 25.71 -19.05
C HIS A 11 0.96 24.92 -20.11
N LYS A 12 2.18 24.48 -19.78
CA LYS A 12 2.96 23.61 -20.66
C LYS A 12 2.35 22.20 -20.77
N ALA A 13 1.63 21.74 -19.76
CA ALA A 13 1.06 20.40 -19.70
C ALA A 13 -0.36 20.31 -20.29
N SER A 14 -1.22 21.29 -20.02
CA SER A 14 -2.62 21.33 -20.46
C SER A 14 -3.19 22.76 -20.45
N PRO A 15 -3.38 23.38 -21.62
CA PRO A 15 -3.88 24.76 -21.72
C PRO A 15 -5.35 24.95 -21.32
N GLU A 16 -6.20 23.92 -21.48
CA GLU A 16 -7.65 24.03 -21.27
C GLU A 16 -8.04 23.96 -19.78
N GLY A 17 -7.32 23.17 -18.99
CA GLY A 17 -7.62 22.98 -17.56
C GLY A 17 -7.06 24.05 -16.62
N ILE A 18 -6.26 25.01 -17.13
CA ILE A 18 -5.69 26.11 -16.33
C ILE A 18 -6.79 26.90 -15.63
N LYS A 19 -7.86 27.24 -16.35
CA LYS A 19 -8.95 28.08 -15.83
C LYS A 19 -9.63 27.44 -14.62
N LEU A 20 -9.77 26.11 -14.62
CA LEU A 20 -10.34 25.37 -13.49
C LEU A 20 -9.44 25.49 -12.26
N VAL A 21 -8.14 25.31 -12.44
CA VAL A 21 -7.15 25.38 -11.37
C VAL A 21 -6.99 26.82 -10.84
N GLU A 22 -6.98 27.84 -11.72
CA GLU A 22 -6.99 29.25 -11.31
C GLU A 22 -8.22 29.57 -10.45
N LYS A 23 -9.41 29.15 -10.91
CA LYS A 23 -10.65 29.35 -10.17
C LYS A 23 -10.57 28.67 -8.79
N ALA A 24 -10.06 27.44 -8.73
CA ALA A 24 -9.95 26.69 -7.48
C ALA A 24 -8.97 27.35 -6.50
N TYR A 25 -7.83 27.85 -6.98
CA TYR A 25 -6.89 28.61 -6.16
C TYR A 25 -7.52 29.87 -5.60
N SER A 26 -8.13 30.72 -6.44
CA SER A 26 -8.74 31.97 -5.98
C SER A 26 -9.88 31.73 -4.99
N PHE A 27 -10.65 30.65 -5.20
CA PHE A 27 -11.70 30.24 -4.27
C PHE A 27 -11.12 29.82 -2.91
N ALA A 28 -10.07 28.99 -2.90
CA ALA A 28 -9.41 28.56 -1.67
C ALA A 28 -8.73 29.73 -0.93
N GLU A 29 -8.10 30.65 -1.67
CA GLU A 29 -7.46 31.85 -1.12
C GLU A 29 -8.48 32.76 -0.43
N GLU A 30 -9.64 32.98 -1.05
CA GLU A 30 -10.74 33.73 -0.43
C GLU A 30 -11.31 33.00 0.78
N ALA A 31 -11.55 31.69 0.66
CA ALA A 31 -12.15 30.87 1.72
C ALA A 31 -11.29 30.84 2.99
N HIS A 32 -9.97 30.77 2.84
CA HIS A 32 -9.01 30.74 3.97
C HIS A 32 -8.42 32.12 4.30
N ARG A 33 -9.00 33.22 3.79
CA ARG A 33 -8.48 34.57 4.04
C ARG A 33 -8.45 34.88 5.54
N GLY A 34 -7.27 35.27 6.03
CA GLY A 34 -7.04 35.57 7.45
C GLY A 34 -6.77 34.35 8.34
N GLN A 35 -6.77 33.13 7.78
CA GLN A 35 -6.37 31.91 8.49
C GLN A 35 -4.85 31.72 8.41
N LEU A 36 -4.22 31.43 9.54
CA LEU A 36 -2.79 31.15 9.66
C LEU A 36 -2.56 29.70 10.07
N ARG A 37 -1.48 29.09 9.57
CA ARG A 37 -1.01 27.79 10.04
C ARG A 37 -0.28 27.94 11.38
N ASN A 38 -0.02 26.80 12.03
CA ASN A 38 0.85 26.73 13.22
C ASN A 38 2.28 27.27 12.97
N SER A 39 2.74 27.31 11.71
CA SER A 39 4.01 27.92 11.31
C SER A 39 3.99 29.45 11.32
N GLY A 40 2.80 30.07 11.34
CA GLY A 40 2.59 31.51 11.15
C GLY A 40 2.43 31.93 9.68
N GLU A 41 2.54 31.00 8.73
CA GLU A 41 2.31 31.25 7.30
C GLU A 41 0.81 31.28 6.98
N GLU A 42 0.44 31.97 5.89
CA GLU A 42 -0.92 31.95 5.36
C GLU A 42 -1.35 30.52 5.00
N TYR A 43 -2.60 30.18 5.34
CA TYR A 43 -3.11 28.82 5.16
C TYR A 43 -3.03 28.33 3.70
N ILE A 44 -3.21 29.23 2.73
CA ILE A 44 -3.17 28.94 1.29
C ILE A 44 -1.85 28.31 0.81
N GLN A 45 -0.75 28.51 1.55
CA GLN A 45 0.53 27.86 1.25
C GLN A 45 0.44 26.33 1.35
N HIS A 46 -0.42 25.81 2.23
CA HIS A 46 -0.61 24.36 2.35
C HIS A 46 -1.27 23.74 1.11
N PRO A 47 -2.47 24.15 0.68
CA PRO A 47 -3.06 23.66 -0.56
C PRO A 47 -2.17 23.86 -1.78
N LEU A 48 -1.38 24.96 -1.84
CA LEU A 48 -0.42 25.20 -2.92
C LEU A 48 0.68 24.14 -3.01
N GLU A 49 1.31 23.78 -1.88
CA GLU A 49 2.35 22.74 -1.87
C GLU A 49 1.76 21.34 -2.12
N VAL A 50 0.51 21.08 -1.71
CA VAL A 50 -0.20 19.82 -2.04
C VAL A 50 -0.46 19.74 -3.55
N ALA A 51 -0.99 20.80 -4.16
CA ALA A 51 -1.21 20.89 -5.60
C ALA A 51 0.09 20.70 -6.40
N LYS A 52 1.20 21.26 -5.92
CA LYS A 52 2.52 21.07 -6.51
C LYS A 52 2.98 19.61 -6.48
N ILE A 53 2.81 18.91 -5.35
CA ILE A 53 3.16 17.48 -5.27
C ILE A 53 2.37 16.70 -6.32
N LEU A 54 1.07 16.97 -6.46
CA LEU A 54 0.21 16.29 -7.44
C LEU A 54 0.56 16.65 -8.89
N LEU A 55 0.97 17.89 -9.15
CA LEU A 55 1.48 18.29 -10.46
C LEU A 55 2.79 17.56 -10.81
N GLU A 56 3.69 17.35 -9.84
CA GLU A 56 4.91 16.54 -10.03
C GLU A 56 4.62 15.06 -10.29
N LEU A 57 3.46 14.55 -9.85
CA LEU A 57 2.96 13.23 -10.20
C LEU A 57 2.24 13.19 -11.56
N GLU A 58 2.18 14.33 -12.27
CA GLU A 58 1.46 14.51 -13.53
C GLU A 58 -0.04 14.18 -13.46
N MET A 59 -0.69 14.58 -12.36
CA MET A 59 -2.14 14.41 -12.19
C MET A 59 -2.96 15.37 -13.05
N ASP A 60 -4.22 14.98 -13.30
CA ASP A 60 -5.24 15.74 -14.02
C ASP A 60 -5.68 16.99 -13.24
N GLU A 61 -6.29 17.93 -13.95
CA GLU A 61 -6.61 19.26 -13.45
C GLU A 61 -7.74 19.22 -12.43
N ALA A 62 -8.66 18.26 -12.51
CA ALA A 62 -9.67 18.03 -11.49
C ALA A 62 -9.04 17.59 -10.16
N THR A 63 -8.00 16.74 -10.19
CA THR A 63 -7.22 16.37 -8.99
C THR A 63 -6.49 17.56 -8.41
N ILE A 64 -5.87 18.38 -9.24
CA ILE A 64 -5.15 19.58 -8.80
C ILE A 64 -6.12 20.62 -8.22
N ALA A 65 -7.29 20.81 -8.84
CA ALA A 65 -8.35 21.68 -8.32
C ALA A 65 -8.88 21.16 -6.97
N ALA A 66 -9.17 19.86 -6.85
CA ALA A 66 -9.59 19.25 -5.60
C ALA A 66 -8.52 19.40 -4.49
N ALA A 67 -7.24 19.41 -4.84
CA ALA A 67 -6.16 19.66 -3.88
C ALA A 67 -6.16 21.09 -3.33
N PHE A 68 -6.53 22.09 -4.12
CA PHE A 68 -6.74 23.44 -3.60
C PHE A 68 -7.93 23.52 -2.65
N LEU A 69 -8.96 22.70 -2.88
CA LEU A 69 -10.23 22.75 -2.18
C LEU A 69 -10.36 21.77 -1.00
N HIS A 70 -9.37 20.89 -0.79
CA HIS A 70 -9.54 19.72 0.08
C HIS A 70 -9.86 20.03 1.55
N ASP A 71 -9.31 21.13 2.09
CA ASP A 71 -9.56 21.60 3.45
C ASP A 71 -10.62 22.72 3.51
N VAL A 72 -11.13 23.19 2.36
CA VAL A 72 -12.13 24.28 2.30
C VAL A 72 -13.43 23.84 2.98
N VAL A 73 -13.88 22.62 2.73
CA VAL A 73 -15.12 22.09 3.35
C VAL A 73 -14.92 21.77 4.84
N GLU A 74 -13.70 21.46 5.28
CA GLU A 74 -13.40 21.17 6.70
C GLU A 74 -13.31 22.43 7.55
N ASP A 75 -12.62 23.46 7.04
CA ASP A 75 -12.16 24.59 7.86
C ASP A 75 -12.96 25.89 7.62
N THR A 76 -13.87 25.90 6.64
CA THR A 76 -14.63 27.11 6.27
C THR A 76 -16.14 26.87 6.29
N HIS A 77 -16.91 27.88 5.91
CA HIS A 77 -18.39 27.82 5.88
C HIS A 77 -18.95 27.17 4.61
N TYR A 78 -18.10 26.87 3.62
CA TYR A 78 -18.52 26.27 2.36
C TYR A 78 -18.87 24.79 2.52
N THR A 79 -19.87 24.34 1.77
CA THR A 79 -20.34 22.96 1.77
C THR A 79 -19.91 22.21 0.52
N ASN A 80 -20.00 20.88 0.53
CA ASN A 80 -19.72 20.09 -0.67
C ASN A 80 -20.69 20.39 -1.83
N GLU A 81 -21.91 20.83 -1.54
CA GLU A 81 -22.89 21.28 -2.54
C GLU A 81 -22.43 22.56 -3.24
N ASP A 82 -21.75 23.46 -2.52
CA ASP A 82 -21.15 24.66 -3.11
C ASP A 82 -20.00 24.29 -4.05
N ILE A 83 -19.17 23.32 -3.66
CA ILE A 83 -18.09 22.80 -4.51
C ILE A 83 -18.66 22.16 -5.78
N GLU A 84 -19.73 21.36 -5.67
CA GLU A 84 -20.38 20.74 -6.83
C GLU A 84 -20.96 21.78 -7.78
N ARG A 85 -21.59 22.83 -7.27
CA ARG A 85 -22.15 23.92 -8.08
C ARG A 85 -21.07 24.71 -8.81
N GLU A 86 -19.94 24.97 -8.17
CA GLU A 86 -18.88 25.83 -8.73
C GLU A 86 -17.87 25.08 -9.63
N PHE A 87 -17.59 23.81 -9.34
CA PHE A 87 -16.51 23.03 -9.97
C PHE A 87 -16.99 21.71 -10.60
N GLY A 88 -18.26 21.35 -10.42
CA GLY A 88 -18.86 20.14 -10.96
C GLY A 88 -18.73 18.92 -10.04
N SER A 89 -19.52 17.90 -10.37
CA SER A 89 -19.65 16.68 -9.56
C SER A 89 -18.34 15.91 -9.39
N GLN A 90 -17.47 15.92 -10.41
CA GLN A 90 -16.18 15.22 -10.36
C GLN A 90 -15.27 15.77 -9.25
N VAL A 91 -15.14 17.10 -9.15
CA VAL A 91 -14.31 17.74 -8.12
C VAL A 91 -14.94 17.57 -6.75
N ALA A 92 -16.26 17.69 -6.63
CA ALA A 92 -16.98 17.49 -5.36
C ALA A 92 -16.82 16.07 -4.80
N ILE A 93 -16.85 15.05 -5.65
CA ILE A 93 -16.59 13.65 -5.23
C ILE A 93 -15.17 13.50 -4.67
N LEU A 94 -14.18 14.14 -5.30
CA LEU A 94 -12.79 14.10 -4.84
C LEU A 94 -12.62 14.81 -3.50
N VAL A 95 -13.20 16.01 -3.35
CA VAL A 95 -13.14 16.81 -2.13
C VAL A 95 -13.83 16.08 -0.97
N ASP A 96 -15.07 15.61 -1.12
CA ASP A 96 -15.74 14.84 -0.07
C ASP A 96 -14.97 13.56 0.33
N GLY A 97 -14.32 12.93 -0.64
CA GLY A 97 -13.50 11.75 -0.40
C GLY A 97 -12.30 12.00 0.51
N VAL A 98 -11.72 13.22 0.48
CA VAL A 98 -10.57 13.59 1.31
C VAL A 98 -10.95 14.31 2.61
N THR A 99 -12.16 14.85 2.67
CA THR A 99 -12.76 15.48 3.86
C THR A 99 -12.99 14.44 4.96
N LYS A 100 -12.39 14.67 6.13
CA LYS A 100 -12.57 13.88 7.36
C LYS A 100 -14.02 13.91 7.83
N LEU A 101 -14.47 12.83 8.46
CA LEU A 101 -15.73 12.83 9.18
C LEU A 101 -15.62 13.84 10.32
N GLY A 102 -16.58 14.78 10.35
CA GLY A 102 -16.68 15.80 11.39
C GLY A 102 -16.93 15.20 12.78
N ARG A 103 -17.05 16.09 13.79
CA ARG A 103 -17.25 15.78 15.22
C ARG A 103 -18.60 15.08 15.50
N ILE A 104 -18.80 13.86 15.03
CA ILE A 104 -19.82 12.96 15.57
C ILE A 104 -19.29 12.44 16.92
N GLU A 105 -20.17 12.24 17.90
CA GLU A 105 -19.84 11.73 19.23
C GLU A 105 -19.35 10.27 19.17
N TYR A 106 -18.12 10.05 18.73
CA TYR A 106 -17.44 8.76 18.84
C TYR A 106 -16.93 8.57 20.27
N LYS A 107 -17.02 7.34 20.78
CA LYS A 107 -16.68 7.03 22.19
C LYS A 107 -15.17 7.05 22.42
N SER A 108 -14.36 6.84 21.38
CA SER A 108 -12.90 6.91 21.45
C SER A 108 -12.25 7.55 20.21
N LYS A 109 -11.05 8.09 20.40
CA LYS A 109 -10.21 8.64 19.31
C LYS A 109 -9.79 7.56 18.30
N GLU A 110 -9.67 6.32 18.76
CA GLU A 110 -9.34 5.16 17.92
C GLU A 110 -10.51 4.81 16.99
N GLU A 111 -11.74 4.74 17.49
CA GLU A 111 -12.94 4.52 16.67
C GLU A 111 -13.10 5.58 15.57
N LEU A 112 -12.88 6.85 15.91
CA LEU A 112 -12.92 7.95 14.93
C LEU A 112 -11.83 7.80 13.86
N GLN A 113 -10.62 7.34 14.22
CA GLN A 113 -9.57 7.08 13.25
C GLN A 113 -9.96 5.94 12.30
N VAL A 114 -10.55 4.87 12.84
CA VAL A 114 -11.02 3.74 12.02
C VAL A 114 -12.10 4.18 11.02
N GLU A 115 -13.10 4.93 11.47
CA GLU A 115 -14.18 5.38 10.58
C GLU A 115 -13.68 6.39 9.53
N ASN A 116 -12.73 7.25 9.87
CA ASN A 116 -12.07 8.12 8.88
C ASN A 116 -11.31 7.31 7.83
N LEU A 117 -10.57 6.28 8.24
CA LEU A 117 -9.89 5.38 7.31
C LEU A 117 -10.89 4.64 6.44
N ARG A 118 -11.99 4.15 7.02
CA ARG A 118 -13.07 3.47 6.31
C ARG A 118 -13.68 4.38 5.24
N LYS A 119 -14.07 5.63 5.58
CA LYS A 119 -14.57 6.62 4.61
C LYS A 119 -13.57 6.85 3.49
N MET A 120 -12.30 7.07 3.84
CA MET A 120 -11.23 7.25 2.87
C MET A 120 -11.14 6.03 1.92
N PHE A 121 -11.10 4.80 2.42
CA PHE A 121 -11.04 3.59 1.58
C PHE A 121 -12.28 3.42 0.68
N LEU A 122 -13.47 3.76 1.16
CA LEU A 122 -14.70 3.73 0.35
C LEU A 122 -14.65 4.75 -0.78
N ALA A 123 -14.18 5.97 -0.48
CA ALA A 123 -13.99 7.01 -1.48
C ALA A 123 -12.93 6.61 -2.51
N MET A 124 -11.82 6.03 -2.07
CA MET A 124 -10.76 5.48 -2.94
C MET A 124 -11.25 4.39 -3.88
N ALA A 125 -12.18 3.54 -3.41
CA ALA A 125 -12.71 2.47 -4.23
C ALA A 125 -13.62 3.00 -5.35
N LYS A 126 -14.24 4.18 -5.16
CA LYS A 126 -14.92 4.92 -6.23
C LYS A 126 -13.93 5.64 -7.13
N ASP A 127 -12.94 6.31 -6.54
CA ASP A 127 -11.93 7.07 -7.27
C ASP A 127 -10.56 7.07 -6.57
N ILE A 128 -9.56 6.51 -7.25
CA ILE A 128 -8.19 6.41 -6.72
C ILE A 128 -7.50 7.77 -6.55
N ARG A 129 -7.98 8.83 -7.22
CA ARG A 129 -7.40 10.18 -7.11
C ARG A 129 -7.54 10.73 -5.68
N VAL A 130 -8.55 10.29 -4.94
CA VAL A 130 -8.75 10.64 -3.51
C VAL A 130 -7.52 10.28 -2.66
N ILE A 131 -6.94 9.08 -2.84
CA ILE A 131 -5.76 8.71 -2.05
C ILE A 131 -4.50 9.47 -2.47
N LEU A 132 -4.39 9.84 -3.74
CA LEU A 132 -3.25 10.62 -4.21
C LEU A 132 -3.24 12.00 -3.55
N ILE A 133 -4.41 12.65 -3.49
CA ILE A 133 -4.58 13.91 -2.77
C ILE A 133 -4.25 13.71 -1.29
N LYS A 134 -4.74 12.64 -0.66
CA LYS A 134 -4.48 12.40 0.77
C LYS A 134 -3.01 12.08 1.09
N LEU A 135 -2.32 11.39 0.20
CA LEU A 135 -0.88 11.14 0.31
C LEU A 135 -0.07 12.43 0.14
N ALA A 136 -0.47 13.32 -0.78
CA ALA A 136 0.16 14.61 -0.97
C ALA A 136 -0.07 15.54 0.24
N ASP A 137 -1.30 15.62 0.75
CA ASP A 137 -1.66 16.29 2.02
C ASP A 137 -0.78 15.76 3.17
N ARG A 138 -0.76 14.44 3.37
CA ARG A 138 0.03 13.81 4.43
C ARG A 138 1.53 14.10 4.28
N LEU A 139 2.06 14.05 3.07
CA LEU A 139 3.46 14.35 2.80
C LEU A 139 3.81 15.79 3.17
N HIS A 140 2.97 16.75 2.77
CA HIS A 140 3.20 18.14 3.14
C HIS A 140 3.11 18.34 4.68
N ASN A 141 2.15 17.70 5.33
CA ASN A 141 2.02 17.72 6.78
C ASN A 141 3.25 17.14 7.50
N MET A 142 3.84 16.07 6.98
CA MET A 142 5.09 15.51 7.49
C MET A 142 6.29 16.45 7.29
N ARG A 143 6.37 17.18 6.17
CA ARG A 143 7.41 18.19 5.92
C ARG A 143 7.34 19.37 6.89
N THR A 144 6.13 19.75 7.31
CA THR A 144 5.89 20.86 8.25
C THR A 144 5.68 20.41 9.71
N LEU A 145 5.94 19.15 10.03
CA LEU A 145 5.57 18.55 11.32
C LEU A 145 6.29 19.18 12.54
N LYS A 146 7.43 19.84 12.31
CA LYS A 146 8.26 20.50 13.34
C LYS A 146 7.53 21.54 14.20
N PHE A 147 6.42 22.10 13.73
CA PHE A 147 5.65 23.14 14.44
C PHE A 147 4.60 22.57 15.41
N HIS A 148 4.41 21.25 15.44
CA HIS A 148 3.50 20.59 16.38
C HIS A 148 4.20 20.21 17.69
N SER A 149 3.43 19.93 18.74
CA SER A 149 3.95 19.38 19.99
C SER A 149 4.54 17.98 19.78
N GLU A 150 5.57 17.61 20.54
CA GLU A 150 6.29 16.33 20.39
C GLU A 150 5.34 15.11 20.41
N LYS A 151 4.34 15.12 21.30
CA LYS A 151 3.31 14.07 21.35
C LYS A 151 2.57 13.95 20.01
N LYS A 152 2.16 15.07 19.44
CA LYS A 152 1.43 15.10 18.16
C LYS A 152 2.34 14.73 16.99
N GLN A 153 3.62 15.11 17.03
CA GLN A 153 4.62 14.68 16.05
C GLN A 153 4.75 13.15 16.02
N LYS A 154 4.90 12.52 17.18
CA LYS A 154 4.99 11.05 17.31
C LYS A 154 3.71 10.35 16.85
N GLU A 155 2.53 10.87 17.22
CA GLU A 155 1.24 10.33 16.76
C GLU A 155 1.13 10.35 15.22
N ILE A 156 1.38 11.50 14.60
CA ILE A 156 1.30 11.66 13.14
C ILE A 156 2.35 10.82 12.43
N ALA A 157 3.58 10.76 12.95
CA ALA A 157 4.66 9.98 12.37
C ALA A 157 4.38 8.46 12.44
N LEU A 158 3.81 7.97 13.54
CA LEU A 158 3.41 6.58 13.69
C LEU A 158 2.29 6.22 12.71
N GLU A 159 1.23 7.05 12.65
CA GLU A 159 0.13 6.88 11.70
C GLU A 159 0.64 6.88 10.25
N THR A 160 1.59 7.76 9.93
CA THR A 160 2.21 7.83 8.60
C THR A 160 2.99 6.57 8.26
N LEU A 161 3.76 6.05 9.22
CA LEU A 161 4.59 4.88 9.01
C LEU A 161 3.76 3.60 8.92
N GLU A 162 2.71 3.49 9.72
CA GLU A 162 1.80 2.34 9.68
C GLU A 162 0.86 2.42 8.48
N ILE A 163 0.23 3.54 8.18
CA ILE A 163 -0.87 3.54 7.21
C ILE A 163 -0.43 4.09 5.86
N PHE A 164 0.07 5.33 5.83
CA PHE A 164 0.25 6.07 4.59
C PHE A 164 1.45 5.58 3.76
N ALA A 165 2.58 5.25 4.39
CA ALA A 165 3.76 4.74 3.69
C ALA A 165 3.50 3.36 3.04
N PRO A 166 2.90 2.36 3.73
CA PRO A 166 2.54 1.10 3.10
C PRO A 166 1.49 1.25 2.00
N LEU A 167 0.55 2.19 2.15
CA LEU A 167 -0.44 2.48 1.12
C LEU A 167 0.24 3.05 -0.14
N ALA A 168 1.14 4.02 0.01
CA ALA A 168 1.95 4.53 -1.10
C ALA A 168 2.79 3.42 -1.77
N ASN A 169 3.36 2.50 -0.99
CA ASN A 169 4.08 1.33 -1.51
C ASN A 169 3.17 0.43 -2.37
N ARG A 170 1.94 0.18 -1.94
CA ARG A 170 0.98 -0.68 -2.65
C ARG A 170 0.50 -0.04 -3.96
N LEU A 171 0.39 1.28 -3.98
CA LEU A 171 0.08 2.05 -5.19
C LEU A 171 1.30 2.24 -6.11
N GLY A 172 2.50 1.81 -5.68
CA GLY A 172 3.74 1.92 -6.46
C GLY A 172 4.37 3.31 -6.45
N ILE A 173 3.93 4.21 -5.56
CA ILE A 173 4.38 5.61 -5.51
C ILE A 173 5.60 5.70 -4.58
N PHE A 174 6.74 5.21 -5.06
CA PHE A 174 7.92 5.04 -4.22
C PHE A 174 8.53 6.36 -3.76
N ARG A 175 8.45 7.42 -4.57
CA ARG A 175 8.96 8.75 -4.20
C ARG A 175 8.30 9.26 -2.92
N ILE A 176 6.96 9.22 -2.85
CA ILE A 176 6.22 9.61 -1.65
C ILE A 176 6.49 8.64 -0.50
N LYS A 177 6.47 7.33 -0.78
CA LYS A 177 6.71 6.29 0.24
C LYS A 177 8.01 6.56 1.01
N TRP A 178 9.13 6.69 0.30
CA TRP A 178 10.44 6.82 0.95
C TRP A 178 10.56 8.11 1.75
N GLU A 179 9.99 9.20 1.24
CA GLU A 179 10.01 10.47 1.96
C GLU A 179 9.14 10.42 3.24
N LEU A 180 7.96 9.80 3.16
CA LEU A 180 7.13 9.55 4.35
C LEU A 180 7.86 8.66 5.37
N GLU A 181 8.51 7.58 4.91
CA GLU A 181 9.28 6.67 5.76
C GLU A 181 10.43 7.38 6.48
N ASP A 182 11.25 8.16 5.75
CA ASP A 182 12.40 8.87 6.32
C ASP A 182 11.95 10.00 7.27
N LEU A 183 10.90 10.75 6.92
CA LEU A 183 10.33 11.77 7.81
C LEU A 183 9.75 11.14 9.07
N SER A 184 8.98 10.04 8.95
CA SER A 184 8.47 9.32 10.12
C SER A 184 9.59 8.78 11.00
N PHE A 185 10.64 8.22 10.40
CA PHE A 185 11.80 7.69 11.13
C PHE A 185 12.48 8.78 11.96
N ARG A 186 12.65 9.98 11.38
CA ARG A 186 13.22 11.14 12.07
C ARG A 186 12.48 11.53 13.35
N TYR A 187 11.14 11.48 13.35
CA TYR A 187 10.35 11.88 14.53
C TYR A 187 10.12 10.74 15.52
N LEU A 188 10.06 9.49 15.06
CA LEU A 188 9.86 8.34 15.94
C LEU A 188 11.15 7.93 16.65
N LYS A 189 12.29 7.98 15.95
CA LYS A 189 13.61 7.55 16.44
C LYS A 189 14.70 8.55 16.03
N PRO A 190 14.69 9.77 16.59
CA PRO A 190 15.59 10.84 16.18
C PRO A 190 17.07 10.49 16.35
N GLN A 191 17.45 9.84 17.46
CA GLN A 191 18.85 9.49 17.72
C GLN A 191 19.40 8.55 16.64
N GLU A 192 18.72 7.42 16.40
CA GLU A 192 19.12 6.46 15.36
C GLU A 192 19.10 7.07 13.95
N TYR A 193 18.19 8.02 13.67
CA TYR A 193 18.16 8.75 12.40
C TYR A 193 19.43 9.60 12.21
N TYR A 194 19.80 10.40 13.22
CA TYR A 194 20.96 11.28 13.13
C TYR A 194 22.27 10.51 13.14
N ASP A 195 22.40 9.46 13.96
CA ASP A 195 23.56 8.56 13.98
C ASP A 195 23.79 7.93 12.61
N LEU A 196 22.71 7.46 11.97
CA LEU A 196 22.76 6.88 10.62
C LEU A 196 23.13 7.93 9.56
N SER A 197 22.55 9.13 9.66
CA SER A 197 22.83 10.24 8.74
C SER A 197 24.31 10.65 8.80
N GLU A 198 24.89 10.75 10.00
CA GLU A 198 26.31 11.08 10.20
C GLU A 198 27.22 9.96 9.70
N GLY A 199 26.92 8.70 10.02
CA GLY A 199 27.70 7.54 9.56
C GLY A 199 27.73 7.43 8.03
N ILE A 200 26.63 7.74 7.36
CA ILE A 200 26.53 7.79 5.90
C ILE A 200 27.29 9.00 5.35
N ALA A 201 27.20 10.17 5.98
CA ALA A 201 27.90 11.37 5.53
C ALA A 201 29.43 11.19 5.52
N LEU A 202 30.00 10.53 6.54
CA LEU A 202 31.45 10.27 6.65
C LEU A 202 31.99 9.48 5.45
N LYS A 203 31.27 8.47 4.98
CA LYS A 203 31.66 7.62 3.84
C LYS A 203 31.13 8.10 2.49
N ARG A 204 30.63 9.33 2.40
CA ARG A 204 29.98 9.82 1.17
C ARG A 204 30.97 10.01 0.02
N ALA A 205 32.10 10.67 0.28
CA ALA A 205 33.10 10.97 -0.75
C ALA A 205 33.69 9.69 -1.37
N GLU A 206 34.06 8.71 -0.54
CA GLU A 206 34.57 7.42 -0.99
C GLU A 206 33.56 6.68 -1.89
N ARG A 207 32.29 6.64 -1.48
CA ARG A 207 31.22 6.01 -2.27
C ARG A 207 30.94 6.74 -3.58
N GLU A 208 30.96 8.08 -3.60
CA GLU A 208 30.77 8.84 -4.83
C GLU A 208 31.88 8.56 -5.86
N VAL A 209 33.13 8.42 -5.41
CA VAL A 209 34.26 8.02 -6.27
C VAL A 209 34.02 6.63 -6.85
N GLN A 210 33.67 5.64 -6.02
CA GLN A 210 33.37 4.27 -6.46
C GLN A 210 32.21 4.22 -7.46
N ILE A 211 31.12 4.93 -7.18
CA ILE A 211 29.95 5.01 -8.06
C ILE A 211 30.35 5.59 -9.43
N ASN A 212 31.11 6.69 -9.44
CA ASN A 212 31.53 7.33 -10.68
C ASN A 212 32.47 6.46 -11.50
N GLU A 213 33.33 5.66 -10.85
CA GLU A 213 34.17 4.68 -11.52
C GLU A 213 33.32 3.59 -12.21
N VAL A 214 32.37 3.01 -11.49
CA VAL A 214 31.44 2.00 -12.04
C VAL A 214 30.63 2.58 -13.20
N ILE A 215 30.10 3.81 -13.05
CA ILE A 215 29.35 4.51 -14.10
C ILE A 215 30.20 4.71 -15.35
N SER A 216 31.45 5.17 -15.19
CA SER A 216 32.36 5.43 -16.32
C SER A 216 32.69 4.14 -17.08
N GLN A 217 33.04 3.07 -16.36
CA GLN A 217 33.34 1.77 -16.96
C GLN A 217 32.12 1.20 -17.69
N LEU A 218 30.95 1.26 -17.07
CA LEU A 218 29.71 0.73 -17.64
C LEU A 218 29.26 1.54 -18.86
N SER A 219 29.30 2.86 -18.79
CA SER A 219 28.93 3.76 -19.90
C SER A 219 29.78 3.48 -21.15
N LYS A 220 31.11 3.35 -20.98
CA LYS A 220 32.00 3.02 -22.09
C LYS A 220 31.65 1.68 -22.75
N ARG A 221 31.41 0.63 -21.95
CA ARG A 221 31.07 -0.71 -22.47
C ARG A 221 29.71 -0.77 -23.15
N LEU A 222 28.69 -0.10 -22.60
CA LEU A 222 27.38 -0.03 -23.22
C LEU A 222 27.43 0.73 -24.56
N ALA A 223 28.21 1.81 -24.63
CA ALA A 223 28.42 2.57 -25.86
C ALA A 223 29.14 1.76 -26.95
N GLU A 224 30.14 0.95 -26.60
CA GLU A 224 30.84 0.03 -27.54
C GLU A 224 29.88 -0.95 -28.23
N VAL A 225 28.80 -1.36 -27.54
CA VAL A 225 27.78 -2.29 -28.05
C VAL A 225 26.59 -1.55 -28.69
N GLY A 226 26.57 -0.22 -28.66
CA GLY A 226 25.51 0.60 -29.23
C GLY A 226 24.24 0.71 -28.37
N ILE A 227 24.30 0.34 -27.08
CA ILE A 227 23.18 0.51 -26.14
C ILE A 227 23.26 1.90 -25.52
N LYS A 228 22.24 2.72 -25.79
CA LYS A 228 22.07 4.02 -25.11
C LYS A 228 21.50 3.78 -23.73
N ALA A 229 22.19 4.26 -22.70
CA ALA A 229 21.76 4.13 -21.32
C ALA A 229 22.02 5.43 -20.54
N ASP A 230 21.05 5.82 -19.71
CA ASP A 230 21.24 6.81 -18.66
C ASP A 230 21.62 6.08 -17.36
N ILE A 231 22.80 6.40 -16.82
CA ILE A 231 23.37 5.69 -15.67
C ILE A 231 23.56 6.70 -14.54
N SER A 232 22.96 6.41 -13.38
CA SER A 232 23.03 7.28 -12.21
C SER A 232 23.24 6.49 -10.92
N GLY A 233 23.92 7.12 -9.97
CA GLY A 233 24.00 6.61 -8.59
C GLY A 233 22.64 6.73 -7.91
N ARG A 234 22.21 5.67 -7.24
CA ARG A 234 20.96 5.65 -6.48
C ARG A 234 21.26 5.74 -4.98
N PRO A 235 20.94 6.85 -4.29
CA PRO A 235 21.04 6.89 -2.84
C PRO A 235 20.00 5.93 -2.23
N LYS A 236 20.38 5.28 -1.11
CA LYS A 236 19.46 4.50 -0.29
C LYS A 236 18.89 5.39 0.82
N HIS A 237 17.59 5.23 1.04
CA HIS A 237 16.82 5.94 2.07
C HIS A 237 17.16 5.43 3.46
N PHE A 238 17.15 6.32 4.44
CA PHE A 238 17.62 6.05 5.81
C PHE A 238 16.79 4.95 6.47
N TYR A 239 15.47 5.04 6.38
CA TYR A 239 14.58 4.06 6.98
C TYR A 239 14.74 2.66 6.36
N SER A 240 15.03 2.58 5.05
CA SER A 240 15.30 1.30 4.38
C SER A 240 16.61 0.65 4.86
N ILE A 241 17.63 1.45 5.15
CA ILE A 241 18.90 0.98 5.71
C ILE A 241 18.68 0.52 7.15
N TYR A 242 17.99 1.34 7.94
CA TYR A 242 17.62 1.03 9.31
C TYR A 242 16.85 -0.29 9.45
N ARG A 243 15.83 -0.50 8.60
CA ARG A 243 15.09 -1.77 8.55
C ARG A 243 15.98 -2.97 8.23
N LYS A 244 16.98 -2.80 7.34
CA LYS A 244 17.93 -3.88 7.01
C LYS A 244 18.84 -4.19 8.19
N MET A 245 19.31 -3.17 8.92
CA MET A 245 20.11 -3.34 10.13
C MET A 245 19.37 -4.20 11.15
N ILE A 246 18.11 -3.85 11.45
CA ILE A 246 17.30 -4.61 12.40
C ILE A 246 17.03 -6.02 11.88
N ASN A 247 16.54 -6.18 10.65
CA ASN A 247 16.13 -7.50 10.17
C ASN A 247 17.28 -8.49 10.00
N GLN A 248 18.50 -7.99 9.72
CA GLN A 248 19.68 -8.82 9.50
C GLN A 248 20.61 -8.87 10.72
N HIS A 249 20.32 -8.09 11.76
CA HIS A 249 21.13 -7.94 12.96
C HIS A 249 22.58 -7.54 12.61
N ARG A 250 22.71 -6.56 11.71
CA ARG A 250 23.99 -6.09 11.16
C ARG A 250 24.27 -4.64 11.53
N GLU A 251 25.55 -4.34 11.74
CA GLU A 251 26.01 -2.97 11.91
C GLU A 251 26.10 -2.22 10.57
N LEU A 252 26.11 -0.89 10.60
CA LEU A 252 26.21 -0.05 9.40
C LEU A 252 27.46 -0.35 8.56
N SER A 253 28.56 -0.73 9.22
CA SER A 253 29.83 -1.14 8.62
C SER A 253 29.72 -2.39 7.75
N GLU A 254 28.77 -3.28 8.06
CA GLU A 254 28.54 -4.57 7.40
C GLU A 254 27.49 -4.51 6.28
N ILE A 255 26.86 -3.34 6.10
CA ILE A 255 25.91 -3.10 5.01
C ILE A 255 26.71 -2.69 3.78
N TYR A 256 27.25 -3.69 3.10
CA TYR A 256 27.94 -3.48 1.83
C TYR A 256 27.02 -2.98 0.71
N ASP A 257 25.72 -3.20 0.87
CA ASP A 257 24.68 -2.85 -0.10
C ASP A 257 24.34 -1.34 -0.14
N LEU A 258 25.20 -0.46 0.37
CA LEU A 258 24.95 0.99 0.31
C LEU A 258 25.20 1.58 -1.08
N THR A 259 26.00 0.91 -1.91
CA THR A 259 26.33 1.32 -3.27
C THR A 259 25.35 0.69 -4.26
N ALA A 260 24.50 1.53 -4.85
CA ALA A 260 23.53 1.11 -5.86
C ALA A 260 23.62 2.00 -7.10
N VAL A 261 23.62 1.37 -8.28
CA VAL A 261 23.65 2.04 -9.58
C VAL A 261 22.35 1.72 -10.32
N ARG A 262 21.76 2.74 -10.95
CA ARG A 262 20.57 2.63 -11.78
C ARG A 262 20.97 2.81 -13.23
N VAL A 263 20.53 1.91 -14.09
CA VAL A 263 20.71 1.93 -15.54
C VAL A 263 19.32 2.01 -16.16
N ILE A 264 19.06 3.09 -16.91
CA ILE A 264 17.81 3.31 -17.63
C ILE A 264 18.10 3.20 -19.13
N VAL A 265 17.35 2.34 -19.81
CA VAL A 265 17.51 2.08 -21.25
C VAL A 265 16.18 2.30 -22.00
N ASP A 266 16.22 2.24 -23.32
CA ASP A 266 15.03 2.50 -24.15
C ASP A 266 14.11 1.27 -24.27
N SER A 267 14.66 0.06 -24.38
CA SER A 267 13.85 -1.16 -24.60
C SER A 267 14.11 -2.28 -23.59
N VAL A 268 13.17 -3.23 -23.52
CA VAL A 268 13.33 -4.44 -22.68
C VAL A 268 14.47 -5.31 -23.19
N ASN A 269 14.69 -5.37 -24.50
CA ASN A 269 15.82 -6.10 -25.09
C ASN A 269 17.15 -5.51 -24.61
N ASP A 270 17.24 -4.17 -24.56
CA ASP A 270 18.41 -3.47 -24.03
C ASP A 270 18.60 -3.72 -22.54
N CYS A 271 17.53 -3.97 -21.77
CA CYS A 271 17.67 -4.33 -20.36
C CYS A 271 18.46 -5.63 -20.19
N TYR A 272 18.11 -6.66 -20.95
CA TYR A 272 18.79 -7.95 -20.91
C TYR A 272 20.17 -7.89 -21.59
N GLY A 273 20.33 -7.08 -22.64
CA GLY A 273 21.63 -6.79 -23.26
C GLY A 273 22.60 -6.15 -22.26
N ALA A 274 22.15 -5.12 -21.55
CA ALA A 274 22.92 -4.49 -20.49
C ALA A 274 23.24 -5.46 -19.34
N LEU A 275 22.29 -6.31 -18.93
CA LEU A 275 22.52 -7.35 -17.92
C LEU A 275 23.66 -8.29 -18.33
N GLY A 276 23.65 -8.75 -19.59
CA GLY A 276 24.70 -9.60 -20.13
C GLY A 276 26.08 -8.94 -20.06
N ILE A 277 26.19 -7.69 -20.51
CA ILE A 277 27.43 -6.90 -20.45
C ILE A 277 27.91 -6.77 -18.99
N ILE A 278 27.01 -6.41 -18.08
CA ILE A 278 27.31 -6.29 -16.65
C ILE A 278 27.87 -7.58 -16.07
N HIS A 279 27.30 -8.75 -16.40
CA HIS A 279 27.76 -10.06 -15.92
C HIS A 279 29.08 -10.50 -16.54
N THR A 280 29.47 -9.96 -17.70
CA THR A 280 30.82 -10.16 -18.26
C THR A 280 31.88 -9.30 -17.58
N MET A 281 31.50 -8.10 -17.10
CA MET A 281 32.42 -7.18 -16.43
C MET A 281 32.66 -7.57 -14.97
N TRP A 282 31.60 -7.95 -14.26
CA TRP A 282 31.66 -8.28 -12.84
C TRP A 282 30.95 -9.60 -12.55
N LYS A 283 31.51 -10.36 -11.60
CA LYS A 283 30.97 -11.65 -11.21
C LYS A 283 29.67 -11.46 -10.40
N PRO A 284 28.53 -12.05 -10.82
CA PRO A 284 27.30 -11.99 -10.06
C PRO A 284 27.33 -12.90 -8.84
N LEU A 285 26.73 -12.45 -7.74
CA LEU A 285 26.54 -13.25 -6.54
C LEU A 285 25.39 -14.26 -6.75
N PRO A 286 25.60 -15.56 -6.52
CA PRO A 286 24.56 -16.57 -6.64
C PRO A 286 23.33 -16.27 -5.76
N GLY A 287 22.12 -16.46 -6.29
CA GLY A 287 20.87 -16.20 -5.58
C GLY A 287 20.53 -14.73 -5.34
N ARG A 288 21.33 -13.79 -5.87
CA ARG A 288 21.12 -12.33 -5.76
C ARG A 288 20.71 -11.66 -7.07
N PHE A 289 20.30 -12.45 -8.06
CA PHE A 289 19.64 -11.96 -9.27
C PHE A 289 18.13 -12.05 -9.11
N LYS A 290 17.40 -11.00 -9.49
CA LYS A 290 15.93 -10.96 -9.48
C LYS A 290 15.43 -10.31 -10.76
N ASP A 291 14.61 -11.04 -11.48
CA ASP A 291 13.96 -10.57 -12.70
C ASP A 291 12.53 -10.11 -12.41
N TYR A 292 12.36 -8.82 -12.08
CA TYR A 292 11.03 -8.24 -11.93
C TYR A 292 10.43 -7.75 -13.25
N ILE A 293 11.11 -7.91 -14.39
CA ILE A 293 10.51 -7.65 -15.70
C ILE A 293 9.60 -8.82 -16.06
N ALA A 294 10.12 -10.04 -15.97
CA ALA A 294 9.39 -11.27 -16.20
C ALA A 294 8.39 -11.58 -15.07
N MET A 295 8.73 -11.23 -13.82
CA MET A 295 7.86 -11.39 -12.66
C MET A 295 7.64 -10.04 -11.94
N PRO A 296 6.78 -9.15 -12.49
CA PRO A 296 6.50 -7.86 -11.88
C PRO A 296 5.97 -7.97 -10.45
N LYS A 297 6.29 -6.99 -9.63
CA LYS A 297 5.70 -6.91 -8.28
C LYS A 297 4.23 -6.51 -8.34
N PRO A 298 3.45 -6.70 -7.26
CA PRO A 298 2.02 -6.41 -7.23
C PRO A 298 1.73 -4.93 -7.49
N ASN A 299 2.64 -4.05 -7.07
CA ASN A 299 2.56 -2.61 -7.25
C ASN A 299 3.09 -2.12 -8.62
N MET A 300 3.06 -2.97 -9.64
CA MET A 300 3.54 -2.69 -11.01
C MET A 300 5.05 -2.48 -11.15
N TYR A 301 5.83 -2.64 -10.08
CA TYR A 301 7.27 -2.42 -10.14
C TYR A 301 7.95 -3.45 -11.05
N GLN A 302 8.72 -2.95 -12.02
CA GLN A 302 9.51 -3.73 -12.97
C GLN A 302 10.95 -3.21 -13.02
N SER A 303 11.91 -4.13 -12.90
CA SER A 303 13.35 -3.89 -13.04
C SER A 303 14.12 -5.22 -12.93
N LEU A 304 15.29 -5.30 -13.53
CA LEU A 304 16.26 -6.37 -13.25
C LEU A 304 17.17 -5.92 -12.12
N HIS A 305 17.30 -6.73 -11.07
CA HIS A 305 18.22 -6.47 -9.95
C HIS A 305 19.32 -7.52 -9.97
N THR A 306 20.57 -7.09 -9.87
CA THR A 306 21.71 -7.98 -9.74
C THR A 306 22.71 -7.42 -8.74
N THR A 307 23.16 -8.26 -7.81
CA THR A 307 24.27 -7.93 -6.92
C THR A 307 25.54 -8.56 -7.46
N LEU A 308 26.59 -7.74 -7.58
CA LEU A 308 27.86 -8.07 -8.20
C LEU A 308 28.99 -7.84 -7.20
N VAL A 309 30.16 -8.42 -7.47
CA VAL A 309 31.39 -8.16 -6.70
C VAL A 309 32.29 -7.21 -7.46
N GLY A 310 32.62 -6.07 -6.85
CA GLY A 310 33.53 -5.06 -7.41
C GLY A 310 35.00 -5.48 -7.37
N ALA A 311 35.87 -4.67 -7.97
CA ALA A 311 37.31 -4.94 -8.07
C ALA A 311 38.00 -5.10 -6.69
N HIS A 312 37.49 -4.43 -5.67
CA HIS A 312 38.00 -4.48 -4.30
C HIS A 312 37.28 -5.50 -3.40
N GLY A 313 36.45 -6.39 -3.97
CA GLY A 313 35.70 -7.40 -3.24
C GLY A 313 34.41 -6.91 -2.58
N GLU A 314 34.14 -5.61 -2.64
CA GLU A 314 32.91 -5.01 -2.12
C GLU A 314 31.72 -5.32 -3.04
N PRO A 315 30.60 -5.82 -2.49
CA PRO A 315 29.42 -6.07 -3.30
C PRO A 315 28.66 -4.76 -3.58
N PHE A 316 28.09 -4.65 -4.78
CA PHE A 316 27.25 -3.52 -5.18
C PHE A 316 26.05 -4.00 -6.00
N GLU A 317 24.97 -3.23 -5.98
CA GLU A 317 23.70 -3.57 -6.64
C GLU A 317 23.52 -2.74 -7.91
N ILE A 318 23.21 -3.38 -9.04
CA ILE A 318 22.77 -2.68 -10.26
C ILE A 318 21.29 -2.98 -10.51
N GLN A 319 20.55 -1.92 -10.83
CA GLN A 319 19.15 -1.98 -11.25
C GLN A 319 19.01 -1.51 -12.69
N ILE A 320 18.45 -2.37 -13.54
CA ILE A 320 18.27 -2.10 -14.97
C ILE A 320 16.77 -2.04 -15.26
N ARG A 321 16.33 -1.04 -16.01
CA ARG A 321 14.92 -0.89 -16.42
C ARG A 321 14.77 0.08 -17.58
N THR A 322 13.59 0.11 -18.19
CA THR A 322 13.28 1.10 -19.24
C THR A 322 12.84 2.44 -18.67
N TRP A 323 12.74 3.48 -19.50
CA TRP A 323 12.13 4.77 -19.13
C TRP A 323 10.68 4.63 -18.65
N GLU A 324 9.89 3.78 -19.31
CA GLU A 324 8.50 3.51 -18.91
C GLU A 324 8.45 2.83 -17.53
N MET A 325 9.25 1.78 -17.33
CA MET A 325 9.37 1.08 -16.04
C MET A 325 9.89 2.01 -14.95
N HIS A 326 10.80 2.93 -15.28
CA HIS A 326 11.28 3.94 -14.35
C HIS A 326 10.15 4.88 -13.93
N ARG A 327 9.35 5.38 -14.88
CA ARG A 327 8.20 6.25 -14.60
C ARG A 327 7.16 5.54 -13.73
N THR A 328 6.78 4.31 -14.07
CA THR A 328 5.87 3.48 -13.24
C THR A 328 6.45 3.22 -11.85
N ALA A 329 7.76 3.04 -11.72
CA ALA A 329 8.38 2.80 -10.42
C ALA A 329 8.59 4.05 -9.55
N GLU A 330 8.54 5.27 -10.09
CA GLU A 330 8.60 6.49 -9.27
C GLU A 330 7.19 6.98 -8.91
N TYR A 331 6.27 6.94 -9.88
CA TYR A 331 4.95 7.54 -9.79
C TYR A 331 3.80 6.51 -9.62
N GLY A 332 4.08 5.22 -9.75
CA GLY A 332 3.10 4.16 -9.54
C GLY A 332 1.88 4.30 -10.46
N ILE A 333 0.70 4.18 -9.84
CA ILE A 333 -0.59 4.31 -10.52
C ILE A 333 -0.79 5.69 -11.18
N ALA A 334 -0.18 6.76 -10.66
CA ALA A 334 -0.31 8.11 -11.24
C ALA A 334 0.23 8.17 -12.68
N ALA A 335 1.31 7.43 -12.99
CA ALA A 335 1.87 7.38 -14.34
C ALA A 335 0.91 6.77 -15.39
N HIS A 336 0.01 5.88 -14.98
CA HIS A 336 -0.91 5.18 -15.88
C HIS A 336 -2.22 5.94 -16.10
N TRP A 337 -2.59 6.89 -15.23
CA TRP A 337 -3.87 7.59 -15.30
C TRP A 337 -3.97 8.53 -16.51
N LYS A 338 -2.92 9.31 -16.78
CA LYS A 338 -2.83 10.23 -17.93
C LYS A 338 -3.09 9.55 -19.29
N TYR A 339 -2.74 8.27 -19.42
CA TYR A 339 -2.94 7.51 -20.66
C TYR A 339 -4.41 7.14 -20.94
N LYS A 340 -5.28 7.10 -19.92
CA LYS A 340 -6.72 6.81 -20.12
C LYS A 340 -7.50 7.96 -20.74
N GLU A 341 -7.10 9.21 -20.51
CA GLU A 341 -7.77 10.38 -21.08
C GLU A 341 -7.21 10.78 -22.46
N GLY A 342 -5.90 10.64 -22.68
CA GLY A 342 -5.25 11.07 -23.93
C GLY A 342 -5.37 10.10 -25.11
N ALA A 343 -5.67 8.82 -24.87
CA ALA A 343 -5.86 7.83 -25.92
C ALA A 343 -7.16 7.07 -25.65
N GLY A 344 -8.19 7.26 -26.47
CA GLY A 344 -9.47 6.54 -26.40
C GLY A 344 -9.38 5.01 -26.63
N LYS A 345 -8.21 4.40 -26.36
CA LYS A 345 -8.02 2.95 -26.29
C LYS A 345 -7.94 2.54 -24.82
N PRO A 346 -8.80 1.62 -24.37
CA PRO A 346 -8.68 1.06 -23.03
C PRO A 346 -7.36 0.30 -22.96
N VAL A 347 -6.36 0.86 -22.28
CA VAL A 347 -5.14 0.12 -21.96
C VAL A 347 -5.52 -0.95 -20.94
N GLY A 348 -5.88 -2.13 -21.47
CA GLY A 348 -5.86 -3.47 -20.86
C GLY A 348 -6.49 -3.67 -19.49
N GLY A 349 -7.41 -4.64 -19.38
CA GLY A 349 -8.07 -5.10 -18.14
C GLY A 349 -7.14 -5.54 -16.99
N ASN A 350 -5.82 -5.45 -17.14
CA ASN A 350 -4.82 -5.72 -16.10
C ASN A 350 -4.84 -4.66 -14.97
N PHE A 351 -5.21 -3.40 -15.26
CA PHE A 351 -5.29 -2.35 -14.23
C PHE A 351 -6.49 -2.54 -13.29
N GLU A 352 -7.67 -2.85 -13.83
CA GLU A 352 -8.86 -3.13 -13.00
C GLU A 352 -8.70 -4.42 -12.18
N GLN A 353 -8.07 -5.45 -12.74
CA GLN A 353 -7.72 -6.68 -12.02
C GLN A 353 -6.74 -6.42 -10.87
N LYS A 354 -5.81 -5.46 -11.02
CA LYS A 354 -4.85 -5.09 -9.96
C LYS A 354 -5.42 -4.16 -8.91
N LEU A 355 -6.51 -3.46 -9.21
CA LEU A 355 -7.34 -2.77 -8.21
C LEU A 355 -8.41 -3.70 -7.61
N SER A 356 -8.42 -5.01 -7.95
CA SER A 356 -9.37 -5.96 -7.39
C SER A 356 -9.28 -6.07 -5.88
N TRP A 357 -8.12 -5.80 -5.26
CA TRP A 357 -8.00 -5.75 -3.81
C TRP A 357 -8.86 -4.63 -3.18
N LEU A 358 -8.99 -3.47 -3.84
CA LEU A 358 -9.89 -2.38 -3.39
C LEU A 358 -11.37 -2.75 -3.58
N ARG A 359 -11.71 -3.46 -4.66
CA ARG A 359 -13.09 -3.95 -4.88
C ARG A 359 -13.46 -5.09 -3.92
N GLN A 360 -12.53 -6.00 -3.63
CA GLN A 360 -12.68 -7.03 -2.60
C GLN A 360 -12.89 -6.41 -1.22
N MET A 361 -12.27 -5.26 -0.93
CA MET A 361 -12.52 -4.50 0.29
C MET A 361 -13.94 -3.92 0.37
N LEU A 362 -14.52 -3.48 -0.75
CA LEU A 362 -15.94 -3.05 -0.81
C LEU A 362 -16.90 -4.22 -0.51
N GLU A 363 -16.62 -5.42 -1.03
CA GLU A 363 -17.44 -6.61 -0.76
C GLU A 363 -17.46 -6.99 0.73
N TRP A 364 -16.37 -6.74 1.46
CA TRP A 364 -16.30 -7.04 2.90
C TRP A 364 -17.21 -6.18 3.77
N GLN A 365 -17.62 -5.00 3.29
CA GLN A 365 -18.59 -4.13 3.98
C GLN A 365 -19.92 -4.84 4.21
N HIS A 366 -20.32 -5.74 3.31
CA HIS A 366 -21.57 -6.47 3.45
C HIS A 366 -21.51 -7.57 4.52
N ASP A 367 -20.31 -8.05 4.89
CA ASP A 367 -20.15 -9.27 5.68
C ASP A 367 -19.70 -9.05 7.14
N SER A 368 -19.08 -7.90 7.50
CA SER A 368 -18.77 -7.57 8.91
C SER A 368 -19.07 -6.10 9.27
N PRO A 369 -19.98 -5.84 10.23
CA PRO A 369 -20.31 -4.48 10.68
C PRO A 369 -19.31 -3.91 11.71
N ASP A 370 -18.38 -4.70 12.25
CA ASP A 370 -17.43 -4.25 13.26
C ASP A 370 -16.21 -3.56 12.64
N ALA A 371 -15.98 -2.31 13.07
CA ALA A 371 -14.89 -1.47 12.58
C ALA A 371 -13.51 -1.96 13.04
N GLY A 372 -13.42 -2.59 14.22
CA GLY A 372 -12.18 -3.15 14.75
C GLY A 372 -11.69 -4.35 13.95
N GLU A 373 -12.57 -5.32 13.68
CA GLU A 373 -12.26 -6.47 12.81
C GLU A 373 -11.87 -6.02 11.39
N PHE A 374 -12.55 -5.00 10.86
CA PHE A 374 -12.20 -4.41 9.56
C PHE A 374 -10.74 -3.91 9.56
N MET A 375 -10.31 -3.17 10.59
CA MET A 375 -8.94 -2.69 10.67
C MET A 375 -7.90 -3.79 10.80
N GLU A 376 -8.14 -4.79 11.64
CA GLU A 376 -7.19 -5.91 11.79
C GLU A 376 -7.01 -6.65 10.46
N SER A 377 -8.11 -6.86 9.72
CA SER A 377 -8.07 -7.46 8.38
C SER A 377 -7.32 -6.59 7.37
N LEU A 378 -7.53 -5.26 7.39
CA LEU A 378 -6.82 -4.30 6.55
C LEU A 378 -5.33 -4.31 6.86
N LYS A 379 -4.95 -4.33 8.15
CA LYS A 379 -3.55 -4.40 8.56
C LYS A 379 -2.91 -5.66 7.95
N ILE A 380 -3.50 -6.83 8.14
CA ILE A 380 -2.94 -8.09 7.61
C ILE A 380 -2.69 -8.00 6.11
N ASP A 381 -3.66 -7.49 5.34
CA ASP A 381 -3.54 -7.43 3.89
C ASP A 381 -2.67 -6.26 3.38
N LEU A 382 -2.54 -5.15 4.11
CA LEU A 382 -1.69 -4.01 3.75
C LEU A 382 -0.22 -4.22 4.12
N PHE A 383 0.05 -4.94 5.22
CA PHE A 383 1.41 -5.07 5.78
C PHE A 383 2.11 -6.39 5.46
N ALA A 384 1.40 -7.43 5.04
CA ALA A 384 2.06 -8.70 4.78
C ALA A 384 2.93 -8.62 3.52
N ASP A 385 4.20 -9.02 3.66
CA ASP A 385 5.02 -9.42 2.52
C ASP A 385 4.25 -10.45 1.71
N THR A 386 4.33 -10.44 0.39
CA THR A 386 3.57 -11.37 -0.47
C THR A 386 4.44 -12.53 -0.93
N VAL A 387 3.83 -13.72 -0.99
CA VAL A 387 4.37 -14.92 -1.63
C VAL A 387 3.64 -15.20 -2.94
N PHE A 388 4.41 -15.57 -3.96
CA PHE A 388 3.94 -15.94 -5.29
C PHE A 388 4.01 -17.45 -5.43
N VAL A 389 2.84 -18.04 -5.60
CA VAL A 389 2.70 -19.48 -5.83
C VAL A 389 2.08 -19.72 -7.19
N PHE A 390 2.46 -20.83 -7.81
CA PHE A 390 2.04 -21.20 -9.14
C PHE A 390 0.94 -22.26 -9.06
N THR A 391 -0.06 -22.14 -9.93
CA THR A 391 -0.94 -23.26 -10.23
C THR A 391 -0.20 -24.28 -11.12
N PRO A 392 -0.66 -25.53 -11.20
CA PRO A 392 -0.08 -26.51 -12.12
C PRO A 392 -0.19 -26.11 -13.60
N LYS A 393 -1.07 -25.15 -13.93
CA LYS A 393 -1.25 -24.61 -15.28
C LYS A 393 -0.31 -23.44 -15.60
N GLY A 394 0.46 -22.97 -14.61
CA GLY A 394 1.39 -21.85 -14.77
C GLY A 394 0.82 -20.49 -14.35
N ASP A 395 -0.45 -20.41 -13.97
CA ASP A 395 -1.03 -19.16 -13.45
C ASP A 395 -0.41 -18.80 -12.09
N VAL A 396 -0.08 -17.52 -11.89
CA VAL A 396 0.50 -17.01 -10.65
C VAL A 396 -0.61 -16.51 -9.73
N VAL A 397 -0.60 -16.96 -8.47
CA VAL A 397 -1.49 -16.51 -7.41
C VAL A 397 -0.67 -15.84 -6.31
N GLU A 398 -1.12 -14.66 -5.91
CA GLU A 398 -0.53 -13.89 -4.81
C GLU A 398 -1.24 -14.18 -3.49
N LEU A 399 -0.45 -14.37 -2.43
CA LEU A 399 -0.93 -14.59 -1.07
C LEU A 399 -0.04 -13.87 -0.06
N PRO A 400 -0.56 -13.49 1.13
CA PRO A 400 0.27 -13.02 2.24
C PRO A 400 1.34 -14.04 2.66
N ALA A 401 2.53 -13.59 3.04
CA ALA A 401 3.63 -14.45 3.45
C ALA A 401 3.27 -15.25 4.70
N GLY A 402 3.57 -16.55 4.68
CA GLY A 402 3.11 -17.48 5.70
C GLY A 402 1.66 -17.92 5.53
N SER A 403 1.04 -17.66 4.38
CA SER A 403 -0.20 -18.34 3.98
C SER A 403 0.04 -19.82 3.76
N CYS A 404 -1.03 -20.60 3.87
CA CYS A 404 -1.03 -22.05 3.73
C CYS A 404 -1.80 -22.50 2.47
N PRO A 405 -1.74 -23.77 2.07
CA PRO A 405 -2.52 -24.30 0.95
C PRO A 405 -4.03 -24.06 1.05
N VAL A 406 -4.60 -23.96 2.25
CA VAL A 406 -6.02 -23.63 2.43
C VAL A 406 -6.31 -22.19 1.99
N ASP A 407 -5.44 -21.24 2.32
CA ASP A 407 -5.55 -19.85 1.84
C ASP A 407 -5.53 -19.82 0.31
N PHE A 408 -4.62 -20.58 -0.32
CA PHE A 408 -4.57 -20.73 -1.77
C PHE A 408 -5.87 -21.30 -2.36
N ALA A 409 -6.43 -22.35 -1.75
CA ALA A 409 -7.66 -22.97 -2.20
C ALA A 409 -8.84 -21.97 -2.23
N TYR A 410 -9.02 -21.18 -1.16
CA TYR A 410 -10.07 -20.15 -1.09
C TYR A 410 -9.80 -18.96 -2.02
N ARG A 411 -8.53 -18.65 -2.31
CA ARG A 411 -8.14 -17.61 -3.27
C ARG A 411 -8.50 -18.01 -4.70
N VAL A 412 -8.32 -19.28 -5.06
CA VAL A 412 -8.70 -19.82 -6.38
C VAL A 412 -10.22 -19.85 -6.53
N HIS A 413 -10.93 -20.47 -5.59
CA HIS A 413 -12.38 -20.47 -5.58
C HIS A 413 -12.94 -20.91 -4.22
N THR A 414 -14.08 -20.34 -3.81
CA THR A 414 -14.70 -20.69 -2.52
C THR A 414 -15.07 -22.18 -2.44
N ASP A 415 -15.62 -22.76 -3.51
CA ASP A 415 -15.95 -24.19 -3.55
C ASP A 415 -14.71 -25.11 -3.52
N VAL A 416 -13.57 -24.66 -4.07
CA VAL A 416 -12.31 -25.41 -4.01
C VAL A 416 -11.81 -25.41 -2.57
N GLY A 417 -11.93 -24.27 -1.87
CA GLY A 417 -11.68 -24.16 -0.44
C GLY A 417 -12.57 -25.09 0.40
N HIS A 418 -13.89 -25.07 0.20
CA HIS A 418 -14.82 -25.93 0.94
C HIS A 418 -14.60 -27.43 0.70
N ARG A 419 -14.19 -27.82 -0.51
CA ARG A 419 -13.97 -29.21 -0.90
C ARG A 419 -12.53 -29.69 -0.71
N CYS A 420 -11.65 -28.86 -0.14
CA CYS A 420 -10.24 -29.17 0.06
C CYS A 420 -10.08 -30.33 1.08
N VAL A 421 -9.34 -31.37 0.69
CA VAL A 421 -9.02 -32.52 1.55
C VAL A 421 -7.51 -32.61 1.81
N GLY A 422 -6.71 -32.14 0.87
CA GLY A 422 -5.25 -32.13 0.99
C GLY A 422 -4.62 -31.22 -0.06
N ALA A 423 -3.31 -31.06 0.03
CA ALA A 423 -2.54 -30.26 -0.92
C ALA A 423 -1.24 -30.95 -1.31
N LYS A 424 -0.78 -30.66 -2.52
CA LYS A 424 0.57 -30.97 -2.97
C LYS A 424 1.31 -29.67 -3.27
N ILE A 425 2.57 -29.61 -2.83
CA ILE A 425 3.51 -28.55 -3.19
C ILE A 425 4.65 -29.20 -3.97
N ASN A 426 4.95 -28.69 -5.17
CA ASN A 426 5.99 -29.20 -6.06
C ASN A 426 5.85 -30.73 -6.27
N SER A 427 4.62 -31.18 -6.52
CA SER A 427 4.22 -32.59 -6.69
C SER A 427 4.38 -33.50 -5.46
N ARG A 428 4.66 -32.96 -4.27
CA ARG A 428 4.74 -33.72 -3.01
C ARG A 428 3.56 -33.39 -2.09
N ILE A 429 2.95 -34.40 -1.49
CA ILE A 429 1.86 -34.21 -0.52
C ILE A 429 2.41 -33.55 0.74
N VAL A 430 1.75 -32.48 1.18
CA VAL A 430 2.13 -31.72 2.38
C VAL A 430 0.93 -31.55 3.31
N PRO A 431 1.16 -31.37 4.63
CA PRO A 431 0.12 -30.92 5.55
C PRO A 431 -0.47 -29.57 5.14
N LEU A 432 -1.79 -29.40 5.38
CA LEU A 432 -2.51 -28.16 5.05
C LEU A 432 -2.03 -26.93 5.82
N GLU A 433 -1.29 -27.09 6.91
CA GLU A 433 -0.69 -26.01 7.71
C GLU A 433 0.67 -25.52 7.15
N THR A 434 1.24 -26.24 6.18
CA THR A 434 2.58 -25.93 5.67
C THR A 434 2.59 -24.53 5.04
N LYS A 435 3.58 -23.71 5.40
CA LYS A 435 3.71 -22.34 4.89
C LYS A 435 4.21 -22.36 3.44
N LEU A 436 3.55 -21.59 2.59
CA LEU A 436 3.91 -21.43 1.18
C LEU A 436 5.13 -20.51 1.01
N ALA A 437 6.04 -20.89 0.10
CA ALA A 437 7.20 -20.10 -0.29
C ALA A 437 7.08 -19.57 -1.74
N ASN A 438 7.89 -18.57 -2.07
CA ASN A 438 7.97 -18.05 -3.44
C ASN A 438 8.45 -19.13 -4.42
N GLY A 439 7.71 -19.33 -5.51
CA GLY A 439 8.06 -20.31 -6.53
C GLY A 439 7.41 -21.67 -6.37
N ASP A 440 6.67 -21.90 -5.27
CA ASP A 440 6.00 -23.18 -5.03
C ASP A 440 4.86 -23.39 -6.03
N ILE A 441 4.80 -24.59 -6.61
CA ILE A 441 3.67 -25.05 -7.43
C ILE A 441 2.68 -25.76 -6.51
N VAL A 442 1.50 -25.18 -6.33
CA VAL A 442 0.47 -25.67 -5.39
C VAL A 442 -0.67 -26.33 -6.16
N GLU A 443 -0.95 -27.59 -5.84
CA GLU A 443 -2.08 -28.35 -6.35
C GLU A 443 -3.01 -28.73 -5.19
N ILE A 444 -4.29 -28.36 -5.28
CA ILE A 444 -5.28 -28.67 -4.25
C ILE A 444 -6.04 -29.95 -4.61
N LEU A 445 -6.06 -30.89 -3.68
CA LEU A 445 -6.82 -32.12 -3.79
C LEU A 445 -8.23 -31.87 -3.26
N THR A 446 -9.23 -31.96 -4.14
CA THR A 446 -10.64 -31.76 -3.80
C THR A 446 -11.42 -33.06 -3.84
N SER A 447 -12.43 -33.20 -2.97
CA SER A 447 -13.36 -34.32 -3.00
C SER A 447 -14.81 -33.84 -2.97
N LYS A 448 -15.68 -34.52 -3.75
CA LYS A 448 -17.13 -34.25 -3.76
C LYS A 448 -17.84 -34.76 -2.50
N GLN A 449 -17.24 -35.70 -1.77
CA GLN A 449 -17.77 -36.26 -0.51
C GLN A 449 -17.16 -35.60 0.74
N SER A 450 -16.54 -34.43 0.58
CA SER A 450 -16.00 -33.66 1.70
C SER A 450 -17.12 -33.21 2.64
N ASN A 451 -16.94 -33.39 3.95
CA ASN A 451 -17.80 -32.84 5.00
C ASN A 451 -17.59 -31.32 5.22
N GLY A 452 -16.87 -30.65 4.30
CA GLY A 452 -16.56 -29.23 4.36
C GLY A 452 -15.28 -28.91 5.17
N PRO A 453 -15.02 -27.61 5.41
CA PRO A 453 -13.85 -27.15 6.17
C PRO A 453 -13.90 -27.58 7.64
N SER A 454 -12.73 -27.85 8.24
CA SER A 454 -12.60 -28.07 9.69
C SER A 454 -12.52 -26.74 10.45
N ARG A 455 -12.95 -26.73 11.72
CA ARG A 455 -12.79 -25.57 12.62
C ARG A 455 -11.32 -25.29 12.91
N ASP A 456 -10.49 -26.33 12.91
CA ASP A 456 -9.05 -26.21 13.15
C ASP A 456 -8.37 -25.34 12.08
N TRP A 457 -8.96 -25.22 10.90
CA TRP A 457 -8.41 -24.34 9.86
C TRP A 457 -8.39 -22.87 10.30
N LEU A 458 -9.32 -22.45 11.16
CA LEU A 458 -9.33 -21.07 11.66
C LEU A 458 -8.10 -20.72 12.51
N SER A 459 -7.36 -21.72 13.04
CA SER A 459 -6.17 -21.47 13.85
C SER A 459 -4.93 -21.15 13.01
N PHE A 460 -4.80 -21.75 11.82
CA PHE A 460 -3.60 -21.62 10.99
C PHE A 460 -3.80 -20.86 9.67
N VAL A 461 -5.04 -20.73 9.19
CA VAL A 461 -5.37 -19.93 8.00
C VAL A 461 -5.00 -18.48 8.25
N LYS A 462 -4.26 -17.87 7.32
CA LYS A 462 -3.74 -16.51 7.52
C LYS A 462 -4.65 -15.44 6.94
N THR A 463 -5.25 -15.70 5.78
CA THR A 463 -6.03 -14.69 5.04
C THR A 463 -7.39 -14.45 5.67
N SER A 464 -7.78 -13.18 5.74
CA SER A 464 -9.10 -12.75 6.21
C SER A 464 -10.22 -13.32 5.35
N GLN A 465 -10.00 -13.40 4.03
CA GLN A 465 -10.93 -13.99 3.07
C GLN A 465 -11.27 -15.45 3.43
N ALA A 466 -10.26 -16.30 3.64
CA ALA A 466 -10.50 -17.70 3.97
C ALA A 466 -11.16 -17.84 5.36
N LYS A 467 -10.72 -17.07 6.37
CA LYS A 467 -11.37 -17.05 7.70
C LYS A 467 -12.85 -16.70 7.60
N ASN A 468 -13.20 -15.66 6.85
CA ASN A 468 -14.58 -15.21 6.69
C ASN A 468 -15.43 -16.22 5.92
N ARG A 469 -14.91 -16.81 4.84
CA ARG A 469 -15.61 -17.86 4.07
C ARG A 469 -15.84 -19.12 4.92
N ILE A 470 -14.85 -19.55 5.69
CA ILE A 470 -14.96 -20.69 6.62
C ILE A 470 -16.02 -20.39 7.71
N ARG A 471 -15.95 -19.23 8.36
CA ARG A 471 -16.96 -18.81 9.36
C ARG A 471 -18.36 -18.73 8.76
N GLY A 472 -18.48 -18.16 7.55
CA GLY A 472 -19.72 -18.05 6.80
C GLY A 472 -20.33 -19.42 6.45
N TRP A 473 -19.49 -20.38 6.05
CA TRP A 473 -19.93 -21.76 5.80
C TRP A 473 -20.47 -22.41 7.06
N PHE A 474 -19.76 -22.31 8.19
CA PHE A 474 -20.25 -22.82 9.48
C PHE A 474 -21.56 -22.15 9.92
N LYS A 475 -21.73 -20.85 9.64
CA LYS A 475 -22.95 -20.10 9.96
C LYS A 475 -24.15 -20.54 9.12
N LYS A 476 -23.94 -20.95 7.87
CA LYS A 476 -25.00 -21.38 6.94
C LYS A 476 -25.33 -22.88 7.04
N GLU A 477 -24.35 -23.76 6.86
CA GLU A 477 -24.59 -25.21 6.74
C GLU A 477 -24.82 -25.89 8.09
N LYS A 478 -24.15 -25.44 9.15
CA LYS A 478 -24.26 -26.01 10.50
C LYS A 478 -25.11 -25.17 11.44
N ARG A 479 -26.01 -24.32 10.93
CA ARG A 479 -26.82 -23.41 11.77
C ARG A 479 -27.58 -24.18 12.85
N GLU A 480 -28.29 -25.24 12.48
CA GLU A 480 -29.08 -26.05 13.42
C GLU A 480 -28.18 -26.77 14.45
N GLU A 481 -27.09 -27.39 14.01
CA GLU A 481 -26.12 -28.07 14.88
C GLU A 481 -25.42 -27.07 15.83
N ASN A 482 -25.12 -25.86 15.35
CA ASN A 482 -24.50 -24.79 16.15
C ASN A 482 -25.48 -24.21 17.18
N ILE A 483 -26.78 -24.11 16.85
CA ILE A 483 -27.81 -23.70 17.82
C ILE A 483 -27.88 -24.73 18.95
N VAL A 484 -27.89 -26.03 18.62
CA VAL A 484 -27.92 -27.11 19.61
C VAL A 484 -26.66 -27.07 20.49
N ARG A 485 -25.46 -27.04 19.89
CA ARG A 485 -24.19 -26.95 20.64
C ARG A 485 -24.05 -25.68 21.48
N GLY A 486 -24.50 -24.53 20.94
CA GLY A 486 -24.47 -23.25 21.65
C GLY A 486 -25.36 -23.31 22.88
N ARG A 487 -26.56 -23.89 22.73
CA ARG A 487 -27.48 -24.14 23.84
C ARG A 487 -26.86 -25.08 24.88
N GLU A 488 -26.29 -26.21 24.47
CA GLU A 488 -25.61 -27.15 25.37
C GLU A 488 -24.42 -26.51 26.13
N GLY A 489 -23.65 -25.65 25.45
CA GLY A 489 -22.53 -24.93 26.06
C GLY A 489 -22.99 -23.96 27.15
N ILE A 490 -24.03 -23.18 26.86
CA ILE A 490 -24.64 -22.28 27.84
C ILE A 490 -25.25 -23.08 28.99
N GLU A 491 -25.99 -24.16 28.71
CA GLU A 491 -26.55 -25.03 29.75
C GLU A 491 -25.47 -25.60 30.67
N ARG A 492 -24.31 -25.99 30.12
CA ARG A 492 -23.19 -26.51 30.90
C ARG A 492 -22.58 -25.47 31.83
N GLU A 493 -22.36 -24.25 31.36
CA GLU A 493 -21.82 -23.17 32.20
C GLU A 493 -22.83 -22.67 33.23
N VAL A 494 -24.12 -22.58 32.87
CA VAL A 494 -25.20 -22.24 33.81
C VAL A 494 -25.30 -23.28 34.93
N ARG A 495 -25.16 -24.57 34.63
CA ARG A 495 -25.10 -25.64 35.64
C ARG A 495 -23.86 -25.54 36.53
N LYS A 496 -22.69 -25.19 35.97
CA LYS A 496 -21.47 -24.97 36.77
C LYS A 496 -21.61 -23.81 37.75
N LEU A 497 -22.37 -22.79 37.39
CA LEU A 497 -22.69 -21.65 38.24
C LEU A 497 -23.82 -21.94 39.26
N GLY A 498 -24.35 -23.16 39.29
CA GLY A 498 -25.38 -23.59 40.25
C GLY A 498 -26.78 -23.06 39.96
N LEU A 499 -27.02 -22.54 38.75
CA LEU A 499 -28.29 -21.96 38.33
C LEU A 499 -29.11 -22.98 37.52
N ASP A 500 -30.44 -22.88 37.57
CA ASP A 500 -31.33 -23.72 36.77
C ASP A 500 -31.34 -23.25 35.29
N PRO A 501 -30.89 -24.08 34.34
CA PRO A 501 -30.89 -23.72 32.93
C PRO A 501 -32.28 -23.38 32.38
N ALA A 502 -33.34 -23.99 32.91
CA ALA A 502 -34.71 -23.76 32.43
C ALA A 502 -35.22 -22.34 32.73
N GLN A 503 -34.75 -21.73 33.83
CA GLN A 503 -35.10 -20.36 34.21
C GLN A 503 -34.23 -19.32 33.49
N VAL A 504 -32.93 -19.59 33.37
CA VAL A 504 -31.97 -18.64 32.79
C VAL A 504 -32.14 -18.50 31.28
N LEU A 505 -32.32 -19.61 30.57
CA LEU A 505 -32.48 -19.62 29.10
C LEU A 505 -33.80 -19.00 28.62
N LYS A 506 -34.82 -18.94 29.48
CA LYS A 506 -36.12 -18.30 29.19
C LYS A 506 -36.16 -16.83 29.58
N SER A 507 -35.10 -16.29 30.20
CA SER A 507 -35.12 -14.90 30.66
C SER A 507 -34.99 -13.93 29.48
N ASP A 508 -35.86 -12.92 29.45
CA ASP A 508 -35.77 -11.79 28.50
C ASP A 508 -34.44 -11.04 28.62
N LEU A 509 -33.77 -11.15 29.76
CA LEU A 509 -32.45 -10.59 30.02
C LEU A 509 -31.38 -11.25 29.14
N LEU A 510 -31.44 -12.56 28.96
CA LEU A 510 -30.48 -13.31 28.14
C LEU A 510 -30.68 -13.01 26.65
N LEU A 511 -31.93 -12.79 26.22
CA LEU A 511 -32.25 -12.29 24.88
C LEU A 511 -31.75 -10.85 24.67
N LYS A 512 -31.93 -9.95 25.64
CA LYS A 512 -31.38 -8.59 25.59
C LYS A 512 -29.85 -8.56 25.54
N ILE A 513 -29.19 -9.37 26.37
CA ILE A 513 -27.72 -9.48 26.39
C ILE A 513 -27.22 -10.12 25.09
N GLY A 514 -27.88 -11.18 24.61
CA GLY A 514 -27.56 -11.79 23.32
C GLY A 514 -27.65 -10.79 22.16
N LYS A 515 -28.67 -9.92 22.15
CA LYS A 515 -28.80 -8.82 21.18
C LYS A 515 -27.66 -7.80 21.29
N SER A 516 -27.16 -7.50 22.50
CA SER A 516 -26.03 -6.57 22.66
C SER A 516 -24.68 -7.13 22.17
N TYR A 517 -24.52 -8.45 22.12
CA TYR A 517 -23.29 -9.10 21.61
C TYR A 517 -23.32 -9.39 20.11
N ASN A 518 -24.46 -9.18 19.43
CA ASN A 518 -24.56 -9.43 17.99
C ASN A 518 -25.65 -8.53 17.36
N PRO A 519 -25.30 -7.32 16.86
CA PRO A 519 -26.27 -6.34 16.36
C PRO A 519 -26.92 -6.70 15.01
N VAL A 520 -26.64 -7.87 14.42
CA VAL A 520 -27.03 -8.24 13.05
C VAL A 520 -28.44 -8.85 12.94
N PHE A 521 -29.31 -8.68 13.94
CA PHE A 521 -30.63 -9.34 13.97
C PHE A 521 -31.84 -8.42 13.75
N ASP A 522 -31.64 -7.13 13.50
CA ASP A 522 -32.72 -6.22 13.09
C ASP A 522 -32.59 -5.85 11.60
N SER A 523 -32.86 -6.84 10.73
CA SER A 523 -33.32 -6.62 9.34
C SER A 523 -33.95 -7.90 8.78
#